data_AF-A0A6N9P386-F1
#
_entry.id   AF-A0A6N9P386-F1
#
_cell.length_a   1.000
_cell.length_b   1.000
_cell.length_c   1.000
_cell.angle_alpha   90.00
_cell.angle_beta   90.00
_cell.angle_gamma   90.00
#
_symmetry.space_group_name_H-M   'P 1'
#
loop_
_entity.id
_entity.type
_entity.pdbx_description
1 polymer ?
#
loop_
_entity_poly.entity_id
_entity_poly.type
_entity_poly.pdbx_seq_one_letter_code
_entity_poly.pdbx_strand_id
1 'polypeptide(L)'
;MKRHCRVCGAEYEYCYSCEKVHSWRALTDTADHYYILNVLMEYQGDHDAVKAYHALSKRGVNIRETDGLLPSVKMLMVEIASKVKGMNGTRKKAVPAGQAVVEKKDEKQLHSTDDAEVSE
;
A
#
# COMPACT_ATOMS: atom_id res chain seq x y z
N MET A 1 -25.77 -15.70 3.41
CA MET A 1 -25.27 -16.20 2.12
C MET A 1 -23.79 -16.52 2.27
N LYS A 2 -23.26 -17.44 1.48
CA LYS A 2 -21.82 -17.76 1.53
C LYS A 2 -21.11 -17.12 0.33
N ARG A 3 -19.92 -16.57 0.57
CA ARG A 3 -19.05 -15.97 -0.45
C ARG A 3 -17.64 -16.52 -0.27
N HIS A 4 -16.84 -16.42 -1.32
CA HIS A 4 -15.44 -16.84 -1.32
C HIS A 4 -14.54 -15.62 -1.39
N CYS A 5 -13.52 -15.57 -0.53
CA CYS A 5 -12.57 -14.48 -0.50
C CYS A 5 -11.75 -14.47 -1.80
N ARG A 6 -11.61 -13.30 -2.44
CA ARG A 6 -10.80 -13.15 -3.66
C ARG A 6 -9.28 -13.25 -3.42
N VAL A 7 -8.85 -13.30 -2.17
CA VAL A 7 -7.43 -13.35 -1.79
C VAL A 7 -7.00 -14.74 -1.36
N CYS A 8 -7.71 -15.35 -0.41
CA CYS A 8 -7.39 -16.70 0.10
C CYS A 8 -8.33 -17.81 -0.40
N GLY A 9 -9.45 -17.47 -1.01
CA GLY A 9 -10.46 -18.45 -1.44
C GLY A 9 -11.32 -19.02 -0.31
N ALA A 10 -11.09 -18.62 0.95
CA ALA A 10 -11.88 -19.10 2.08
C ALA A 10 -13.36 -18.74 1.93
N GLU A 11 -14.22 -19.68 2.30
CA GLU A 11 -15.66 -19.47 2.38
C GLU A 11 -15.99 -18.70 3.67
N TYR A 12 -16.81 -17.65 3.58
CA TYR A 12 -17.22 -16.85 4.73
C TYR A 12 -18.69 -16.44 4.65
N GLU A 13 -19.25 -16.14 5.83
CA GLU A 13 -20.62 -15.66 5.94
C GLU A 13 -20.74 -14.20 5.48
N TYR A 14 -21.72 -14.01 4.60
CA TYR A 14 -22.05 -12.74 3.98
C TYR A 14 -23.53 -12.42 4.22
N CYS A 15 -23.76 -11.26 4.85
CA CYS A 15 -25.07 -10.81 5.27
C CYS A 15 -25.81 -10.06 4.14
N TYR A 16 -27.14 -10.05 4.16
CA TYR A 16 -27.93 -9.31 3.16
C TYR A 16 -27.68 -7.79 3.22
N SER A 17 -27.51 -7.23 4.43
CA SER A 17 -27.14 -5.82 4.59
C SER A 17 -25.78 -5.49 3.97
N CYS A 18 -24.84 -6.44 4.00
CA CYS A 18 -23.50 -6.32 3.44
C CYS A 18 -23.55 -6.18 1.91
N GLU A 19 -24.54 -6.84 1.29
CA GLU A 19 -24.83 -6.78 -0.15
C GLU A 19 -25.40 -5.44 -0.57
N LYS A 20 -26.38 -4.94 0.17
CA LYS A 20 -27.05 -3.67 -0.16
C LYS A 20 -26.12 -2.46 -0.14
N VAL A 21 -25.11 -2.47 0.73
CA VAL A 21 -24.16 -1.36 0.89
C VAL A 21 -22.88 -1.51 0.08
N HIS A 22 -22.74 -2.59 -0.71
CA HIS A 22 -21.52 -2.92 -1.45
C HIS A 22 -20.23 -2.79 -0.61
N SER A 23 -20.29 -3.30 0.63
CA SER A 23 -19.14 -3.23 1.55
C SER A 23 -17.93 -3.97 1.00
N TRP A 24 -16.74 -3.67 1.53
CA TRP A 24 -15.51 -4.42 1.25
C TRP A 24 -15.64 -5.93 1.52
N ARG A 25 -16.57 -6.32 2.41
CA ARG A 25 -16.92 -7.72 2.69
C ARG A 25 -17.54 -8.43 1.49
N ALA A 26 -17.91 -7.74 0.41
CA ALA A 26 -18.35 -8.35 -0.83
C ALA A 26 -17.21 -9.07 -1.59
N LEU A 27 -15.96 -8.68 -1.30
CA LEU A 27 -14.77 -9.15 -2.04
C LEU A 27 -13.89 -10.06 -1.18
N THR A 28 -13.86 -9.84 0.13
CA THR A 28 -12.92 -10.50 1.05
C THR A 28 -13.56 -10.79 2.40
N ASP A 29 -13.04 -11.80 3.08
CA ASP A 29 -13.43 -12.25 4.42
C ASP A 29 -12.90 -11.33 5.53
N THR A 30 -11.66 -10.84 5.39
CA THR A 30 -10.96 -9.98 6.37
C THR A 30 -10.55 -8.63 5.77
N ALA A 31 -10.39 -7.62 6.63
CA ALA A 31 -9.97 -6.29 6.21
C ALA A 31 -8.52 -6.27 5.69
N ASP A 32 -7.67 -7.18 6.15
CA ASP A 32 -6.29 -7.29 5.67
C ASP A 32 -6.25 -7.91 4.28
N HIS A 33 -7.09 -8.92 4.00
CA HIS A 33 -7.28 -9.40 2.64
C HIS A 33 -7.84 -8.31 1.73
N TYR A 34 -8.77 -7.48 2.20
CA TYR A 34 -9.23 -6.34 1.42
C TYR A 34 -8.10 -5.37 1.05
N TYR A 35 -7.22 -5.07 2.02
CA TYR A 35 -6.07 -4.21 1.78
C TYR A 35 -5.11 -4.80 0.73
N ILE A 36 -4.77 -6.08 0.85
CA ILE A 36 -3.93 -6.79 -0.13
C ILE A 36 -4.58 -6.70 -1.52
N LEU A 37 -5.87 -7.00 -1.62
CA LEU A 37 -6.61 -6.93 -2.88
C LEU A 37 -6.54 -5.52 -3.48
N ASN A 38 -6.70 -4.47 -2.67
CA ASN A 38 -6.67 -3.10 -3.14
C ASN A 38 -5.30 -2.70 -3.70
N VAL A 39 -4.21 -3.06 -3.01
CA VAL A 39 -2.84 -2.80 -3.48
C VAL A 39 -2.57 -3.55 -4.79
N LEU A 40 -3.04 -4.78 -4.92
CA LEU A 40 -2.87 -5.55 -6.15
C LEU A 40 -3.69 -4.99 -7.32
N MET A 41 -4.92 -4.52 -7.07
CA MET A 41 -5.72 -3.84 -8.08
C MET A 41 -5.07 -2.52 -8.53
N GLU A 42 -4.52 -1.75 -7.60
CA GLU A 42 -3.78 -0.52 -7.91
C GLU A 42 -2.54 -0.82 -8.76
N TYR A 43 -1.76 -1.84 -8.38
CA TYR A 43 -0.62 -2.33 -9.16
C TYR A 43 -1.00 -2.80 -10.57
N GLN A 44 -2.18 -3.39 -10.75
CA GLN A 44 -2.67 -3.76 -12.08
C GLN A 44 -3.00 -2.54 -12.95
N GLY A 45 -3.29 -1.38 -12.34
CA GLY A 45 -3.55 -0.13 -13.06
C GLY A 45 -2.29 0.69 -13.34
N ASP A 46 -1.40 0.84 -12.35
CA ASP A 46 -0.19 1.70 -12.45
C ASP A 46 1.09 0.94 -12.79
N HIS A 47 1.11 -0.38 -12.61
CA HIS A 47 2.28 -1.26 -12.76
C HIS A 47 3.52 -0.85 -11.95
N ASP A 48 3.35 -0.07 -10.89
CA ASP A 48 4.43 0.36 -10.01
C ASP A 48 4.69 -0.69 -8.92
N ALA A 49 5.63 -1.59 -9.21
CA ALA A 49 6.02 -2.66 -8.28
C ALA A 49 6.67 -2.14 -6.99
N VAL A 50 7.37 -0.99 -7.03
CA VAL A 50 8.05 -0.42 -5.86
C VAL A 50 7.01 0.11 -4.89
N LYS A 51 6.05 0.89 -5.39
CA LYS A 51 4.94 1.41 -4.61
C LYS A 51 4.12 0.28 -3.98
N ALA A 52 3.75 -0.74 -4.78
CA ALA A 52 3.00 -1.88 -4.28
C ALA A 52 3.76 -2.66 -3.19
N TYR A 53 5.06 -2.91 -3.39
CA TYR A 53 5.90 -3.58 -2.40
C TYR A 53 6.00 -2.80 -1.08
N HIS A 54 6.20 -1.49 -1.15
CA HIS A 54 6.25 -0.64 0.04
C HIS A 54 4.92 -0.58 0.78
N ALA A 55 3.79 -0.50 0.05
CA ALA A 55 2.46 -0.50 0.65
C ALA A 55 2.19 -1.80 1.44
N LEU A 56 2.50 -2.96 0.84
CA LEU A 56 2.37 -4.26 1.52
C LEU A 56 3.30 -4.35 2.74
N SER A 57 4.57 -3.96 2.58
CA SER A 57 5.56 -4.03 3.65
C SER A 57 5.23 -3.13 4.84
N LYS A 58 4.68 -1.93 4.59
CA LYS A 58 4.27 -0.98 5.64
C LYS A 58 3.22 -1.57 6.58
N ARG A 59 2.40 -2.50 6.09
CA ARG A 59 1.35 -3.16 6.86
C ARG A 59 1.78 -4.53 7.43
N GLY A 60 3.06 -4.86 7.31
CA GLY A 60 3.62 -6.14 7.79
C GLY A 60 3.28 -7.33 6.91
N VAL A 61 2.73 -7.13 5.70
CA VAL A 61 2.43 -8.22 4.77
C VAL A 61 3.73 -8.64 4.08
N ASN A 62 4.18 -9.86 4.38
CA ASN A 62 5.39 -10.40 3.79
C ASN A 62 5.09 -10.94 2.38
N ILE A 63 5.61 -10.27 1.35
CA ILE A 63 5.31 -10.63 -0.05
C ILE A 63 5.79 -12.04 -0.45
N ARG A 64 6.71 -12.62 0.33
CA ARG A 64 7.26 -13.97 0.09
C ARG A 64 6.44 -15.06 0.75
N GLU A 65 5.69 -14.70 1.78
CA GLU A 65 4.86 -15.61 2.55
C GLU A 65 3.46 -15.55 1.94
N THR A 66 3.16 -16.53 1.09
CA THR A 66 1.91 -16.55 0.31
C THR A 66 1.05 -17.77 0.62
N ASP A 67 1.29 -18.39 1.77
CA ASP A 67 0.57 -19.58 2.18
C ASP A 67 -0.92 -19.27 2.35
N GLY A 68 -1.79 -20.17 1.88
CA GLY A 68 -3.23 -19.96 1.89
C GLY A 68 -3.78 -18.94 0.88
N LEU A 69 -2.94 -18.28 0.07
CA LEU A 69 -3.40 -17.37 -0.99
C LEU A 69 -3.77 -18.11 -2.28
N LEU A 70 -4.70 -17.54 -3.04
CA LEU A 70 -5.09 -18.03 -4.36
C LEU A 70 -3.93 -17.93 -5.37
N PRO A 71 -3.87 -18.84 -6.37
CA PRO A 71 -2.77 -18.86 -7.34
C PRO A 71 -2.61 -17.55 -8.13
N SER A 72 -3.70 -16.87 -8.47
CA SER A 72 -3.66 -15.58 -9.18
C SER A 72 -3.00 -14.48 -8.35
N VAL A 73 -3.31 -14.43 -7.06
CA VAL A 73 -2.73 -13.48 -6.10
C VAL A 73 -1.25 -13.78 -5.90
N LYS A 74 -0.89 -15.06 -5.73
CA LYS A 74 0.49 -15.53 -5.63
C LYS A 74 1.34 -15.07 -6.82
N MET A 75 0.82 -15.24 -8.03
CA MET A 75 1.50 -14.80 -9.26
C MET A 75 1.83 -13.31 -9.24
N LEU A 76 0.86 -12.46 -8.87
CA LEU A 76 1.09 -11.01 -8.78
C LEU A 76 2.11 -10.65 -7.68
N MET A 77 2.04 -11.30 -6.52
CA MET A 77 3.00 -11.07 -5.43
C MET A 77 4.42 -11.46 -5.84
N VAL A 78 4.59 -12.60 -6.52
CA VAL A 78 5.88 -13.05 -7.06
C VAL A 78 6.39 -12.09 -8.15
N GLU A 79 5.51 -11.60 -9.02
CA GLU A 79 5.85 -10.63 -10.06
C GLU A 79 6.37 -9.32 -9.44
N ILE A 80 5.64 -8.75 -8.49
CA ILE A 80 6.05 -7.53 -7.77
C ILE A 80 7.41 -7.75 -7.09
N ALA A 81 7.58 -8.86 -6.37
CA ALA A 81 8.82 -9.20 -5.69
C ALA A 81 10.01 -9.34 -6.67
N SER A 82 9.77 -9.89 -7.86
CA SER A 82 10.79 -10.08 -8.91
C SER A 82 11.19 -8.74 -9.54
N LYS A 83 10.22 -7.87 -9.83
CA LYS A 83 10.49 -6.52 -10.38
C LYS A 83 11.31 -5.67 -9.42
N VAL A 84 10.98 -5.67 -8.13
CA VAL A 84 11.74 -4.92 -7.11
C VAL A 84 13.17 -5.44 -6.96
N LYS A 85 13.38 -6.77 -6.99
CA LYS A 85 14.74 -7.35 -7.00
C LYS A 85 15.54 -6.93 -8.23
N GLY A 86 14.93 -6.92 -9.42
CA GLY A 86 15.56 -6.48 -10.67
C GLY A 86 16.02 -5.02 -10.61
N MET A 87 15.22 -4.14 -10.01
CA MET A 87 15.53 -2.70 -9.87
C MET A 87 16.70 -2.44 -8.91
N ASN A 88 16.85 -3.25 -7.86
CA ASN A 88 17.99 -3.16 -6.94
C ASN A 88 19.30 -3.69 -7.56
N GLY A 89 19.22 -4.52 -8.60
CA GLY A 89 20.38 -4.97 -9.38
C GLY A 89 20.93 -3.88 -10.31
N THR A 90 20.07 -3.06 -10.90
CA THR A 90 20.46 -1.96 -11.81
C THR A 90 20.96 -0.71 -11.08
N ARG A 91 20.50 -0.43 -9.85
CA ARG A 91 21.03 0.67 -9.03
C ARG A 91 22.49 0.49 -8.58
N LYS A 92 23.07 -0.71 -8.68
CA LYS A 92 24.48 -0.96 -8.32
C LYS A 92 25.50 -0.44 -9.37
N LYS A 93 25.06 0.20 -10.46
CA LYS A 93 25.95 0.75 -11.52
C LYS A 93 25.76 2.25 -11.81
N ALA A 94 25.30 3.05 -10.87
CA ALA A 94 25.30 4.51 -11.05
C ALA A 94 25.63 5.23 -9.73
N VAL A 95 26.92 5.33 -9.43
CA VAL A 95 27.46 6.44 -8.65
C VAL A 95 28.60 7.04 -9.48
N PRO A 96 28.47 8.29 -9.95
CA PRO A 96 29.59 9.20 -10.01
C PRO A 96 29.44 10.22 -8.89
N ALA A 97 30.48 10.28 -8.07
CA ALA A 97 30.73 11.34 -7.12
C ALA A 97 30.97 12.67 -7.86
N GLY A 98 30.51 13.78 -7.28
CA GLY A 98 30.80 15.12 -7.78
C GLY A 98 30.04 16.23 -7.03
N GLN A 99 30.66 16.71 -5.95
CA GLN A 99 30.44 17.98 -5.21
C GLN A 99 30.29 19.19 -6.16
N ALA A 100 29.79 20.40 -5.84
CA ALA A 100 29.28 21.18 -4.71
C ALA A 100 28.51 22.37 -5.36
N VAL A 101 27.68 23.21 -4.74
CA VAL A 101 28.04 24.31 -3.83
C VAL A 101 26.79 25.02 -3.24
N VAL A 102 26.82 25.20 -1.91
CA VAL A 102 26.61 26.46 -1.13
C VAL A 102 25.29 27.25 -1.35
N GLU A 103 24.34 27.22 -0.41
CA GLU A 103 24.20 28.10 0.79
C GLU A 103 23.91 29.59 0.52
N LYS A 104 22.68 30.04 0.87
CA LYS A 104 22.31 31.16 1.79
C LYS A 104 20.87 31.64 1.50
N LYS A 105 19.96 31.52 2.49
CA LYS A 105 19.48 32.57 3.43
C LYS A 105 18.44 33.47 2.72
N ASP A 106 17.20 33.63 3.19
CA ASP A 106 16.87 34.40 4.39
C ASP A 106 15.51 34.05 5.01
N GLU A 107 15.44 34.42 6.28
CA GLU A 107 14.46 34.17 7.33
C GLU A 107 13.34 35.24 7.35
N LYS A 108 12.28 34.95 8.14
CA LYS A 108 11.36 35.87 8.85
C LYS A 108 9.91 35.94 8.28
N GLN A 109 8.94 35.19 8.80
CA GLN A 109 8.20 35.26 10.10
C GLN A 109 6.97 36.19 10.05
N LEU A 110 5.79 35.64 10.31
CA LEU A 110 4.65 36.30 10.99
C LEU A 110 3.72 35.16 11.50
N HIS A 111 3.82 34.71 12.75
CA HIS A 111 3.23 35.27 13.99
C HIS A 111 1.70 35.14 14.05
N SER A 112 1.21 34.19 14.84
CA SER A 112 -0.06 34.32 15.55
C SER A 112 0.15 33.85 16.99
N THR A 113 0.14 34.80 17.92
CA THR A 113 -0.02 34.54 19.34
C THR A 113 -1.49 34.63 19.67
N ASP A 114 -2.04 33.52 20.16
CA ASP A 114 -3.18 33.50 21.06
C ASP A 114 -2.87 34.33 22.32
N ASP A 115 -3.79 35.22 22.74
CA ASP A 115 -4.27 35.35 24.13
C ASP A 115 -5.22 36.56 24.33
N ALA A 116 -6.12 36.38 25.31
CA ALA A 116 -6.97 37.35 26.04
C ALA A 116 -8.18 37.98 25.31
N GLU A 117 -9.43 37.64 25.64
CA GLU A 117 -10.23 37.99 26.84
C GLU A 117 -11.24 39.11 26.50
N VAL A 118 -12.54 38.80 26.50
CA VAL A 118 -13.60 39.77 26.82
C VAL A 118 -14.68 39.04 27.61
N SER A 119 -14.75 39.37 28.91
CA SER A 119 -15.93 39.24 29.75
C SER A 119 -16.52 40.64 29.90
N GLU A 120 -17.83 40.79 29.70
CA GLU A 120 -18.75 41.67 30.44
C GLU A 120 -20.19 41.34 30.05
#